data_AF-A0A1Y1VTN0-F1
#
_entry.id   AF-A0A1Y1VTN0-F1
#
_cell.length_a   1.000
_cell.length_b   1.000
_cell.length_c   1.000
_cell.angle_alpha   90.00
_cell.angle_beta   90.00
_cell.angle_gamma   90.00
#
_symmetry.space_group_name_H-M   'P 1'
#
loop_
_entity.id
_entity.type
_entity.pdbx_description
1 polymer ?
#
loop_
_entity_poly.entity_id
_entity_poly.type
_entity_poly.pdbx_seq_one_letter_code
_entity_poly.pdbx_strand_id
1 'polypeptide(L)'
;MPPHATPDQLLYKLISDRLRSTHNAREKALLYLAALAHDSLERQRPELELRLKELARLQAETHTQIKLQTKIREKYLHGDIDLTANDERMLVMSRRHLAEDETRILDVQQKLASLQEAFRDAVKLWATTSY
;
A
#
# COMPACT_ATOMS: atom_id res chain seq x y z
N MET A 1 17.54 25.26 6.44
CA MET A 1 17.81 24.43 7.64
C MET A 1 18.42 23.13 7.16
N PRO A 2 19.56 22.65 7.72
CA PRO A 2 20.13 21.39 7.28
C PRO A 2 19.15 20.26 7.63
N PRO A 3 19.07 19.17 6.84
CA PRO A 3 18.16 18.08 7.13
C PRO A 3 18.63 17.41 8.42
N HIS A 4 17.79 17.45 9.46
CA HIS A 4 18.02 16.67 10.67
C HIS A 4 18.04 15.19 10.28
N ALA A 5 19.19 14.53 10.51
CA ALA A 5 19.31 13.09 10.31
C ALA A 5 18.26 12.36 11.16
N THR A 6 17.51 11.45 10.55
CA THR A 6 16.50 10.67 11.28
C THR A 6 17.17 9.72 12.28
N PRO A 7 16.47 9.29 13.34
CA PRO A 7 17.01 8.31 14.29
C PRO A 7 17.56 7.05 13.61
N ASP A 8 16.90 6.57 12.56
CA ASP A 8 17.34 5.41 11.78
C ASP A 8 18.64 5.66 11.02
N GLN A 9 18.82 6.86 10.46
CA GLN A 9 20.06 7.26 9.78
C GLN A 9 21.23 7.38 10.75
N LEU A 10 20.98 7.87 11.96
CA LEU A 10 21.98 7.93 13.03
C LEU A 10 22.38 6.53 13.49
N LEU A 11 21.40 5.63 13.65
CA LEU A 11 21.62 4.25 14.07
C LEU A 11 22.43 3.47 13.02
N TYR A 12 22.08 3.60 11.74
CA TYR A 12 22.80 2.97 10.64
C TYR A 12 24.24 3.48 10.52
N LYS A 13 24.45 4.79 10.71
CA LYS A 13 25.80 5.38 10.75
C LYS A 13 26.63 4.79 11.89
N LEU A 14 26.03 4.65 13.07
CA LEU A 14 26.69 4.06 14.25
C LEU A 14 27.06 2.59 14.04
N ILE A 15 26.16 1.81 13.43
CA ILE A 15 26.41 0.41 13.03
C ILE A 15 27.56 0.35 12.02
N SER A 16 27.54 1.21 11.01
CA SER A 16 28.56 1.28 9.96
C SER A 16 29.94 1.66 10.50
N ASP A 17 29.99 2.64 11.39
CA ASP A 17 31.22 3.08 12.04
C ASP A 17 31.77 1.97 12.96
N ARG A 18 30.90 1.30 13.73
CA ARG A 18 31.27 0.18 14.61
C ARG A 18 31.75 -1.04 13.81
N LEU A 19 31.16 -1.30 12.64
CA LEU A 19 31.54 -2.40 11.76
C LEU A 19 32.97 -2.23 11.23
N ARG A 20 33.38 -0.98 10.97
CA ARG A 20 34.74 -0.64 10.52
C ARG A 20 35.76 -0.75 11.66
N SER A 21 35.35 -0.51 12.90
CA SER A 21 36.26 -0.50 14.05
C SER A 21 36.34 -1.82 14.83
N THR A 22 35.34 -2.70 14.76
CA THR A 22 35.36 -3.96 15.53
C THR A 22 36.32 -4.99 14.94
N HIS A 23 37.03 -5.70 15.81
CA HIS A 23 37.91 -6.82 15.45
C HIS A 23 37.35 -8.16 15.95
N ASN A 24 36.18 -8.14 16.62
CA ASN A 24 35.49 -9.33 17.07
C ASN A 24 34.62 -9.88 15.94
N ALA A 25 34.92 -11.09 15.47
CA ALA A 25 34.21 -11.73 14.36
C ALA A 25 32.70 -11.88 14.62
N ARG A 26 32.30 -12.13 15.87
CA ARG A 26 30.89 -12.30 16.26
C ARG A 26 30.14 -10.97 16.28
N GLU A 27 30.76 -9.92 16.78
CA GLU A 27 30.21 -8.54 16.73
C GLU A 27 30.10 -8.08 15.27
N LYS A 28 31.12 -8.35 14.46
CA LYS A 28 31.14 -8.01 13.04
C LYS A 28 30.00 -8.69 12.26
N ALA A 29 29.73 -9.97 12.52
CA ALA A 29 28.61 -10.68 11.90
C ALA A 29 27.24 -10.07 12.27
N LEU A 30 27.04 -9.71 13.54
CA LEU A 30 25.80 -9.07 13.99
C LEU A 30 25.60 -7.68 13.37
N LEU A 31 26.66 -6.88 13.30
CA LEU A 31 26.61 -5.55 12.67
C LEU A 31 26.34 -5.64 11.16
N TYR A 32 26.87 -6.67 10.48
CA TYR A 32 26.60 -6.92 9.07
C TYR A 32 25.13 -7.27 8.82
N LEU A 33 24.55 -8.12 9.68
CA LEU A 33 23.12 -8.44 9.63
C LEU A 33 22.25 -7.22 9.89
N ALA A 34 22.63 -6.38 10.85
CA ALA A 34 21.91 -5.13 11.14
C ALA A 34 21.95 -4.13 9.97
N ALA A 35 23.09 -4.01 9.28
CA ALA A 35 23.21 -3.19 8.08
C ALA A 35 22.36 -3.73 6.92
N LEU A 36 22.40 -5.05 6.69
CA LEU A 36 21.55 -5.72 5.68
C LEU A 36 20.06 -5.54 5.95
N ALA A 37 19.64 -5.62 7.21
CA ALA A 37 18.24 -5.40 7.60
C ALA A 37 17.80 -3.95 7.34
N HIS A 38 18.66 -2.97 7.65
CA HIS A 38 18.39 -1.56 7.35
C HIS A 38 18.30 -1.30 5.84
N ASP A 39 19.24 -1.82 5.06
CA ASP A 39 19.22 -1.68 3.59
C ASP A 39 17.96 -2.30 2.97
N SER A 40 17.50 -3.44 3.50
CA SER A 40 16.26 -4.10 3.08
C SER A 40 15.03 -3.22 3.36
N LEU A 41 14.96 -2.63 4.55
CA LEU A 41 13.86 -1.73 4.94
C LEU A 41 13.86 -0.45 4.10
N GLU A 42 15.02 0.17 3.87
CA GLU A 42 15.12 1.38 3.05
C GLU A 42 14.73 1.12 1.58
N ARG A 43 14.95 -0.10 1.06
CA ARG A 43 14.47 -0.47 -0.29
C ARG A 43 12.94 -0.59 -0.37
N GLN A 44 12.29 -1.06 0.70
CA GLN A 44 10.84 -1.26 0.74
C GLN A 44 10.07 0.00 1.14
N ARG A 45 10.73 0.93 1.83
CA ARG A 45 10.15 2.16 2.35
C ARG A 45 9.42 3.02 1.30
N PRO A 46 9.95 3.26 0.09
CA PRO A 46 9.26 4.07 -0.91
C PRO A 46 7.96 3.43 -1.39
N GLU A 47 7.93 2.10 -1.55
CA GLU A 47 6.74 1.36 -1.96
C GLU A 47 5.66 1.40 -0.86
N LEU A 48 6.07 1.26 0.41
CA LEU A 48 5.15 1.36 1.55
C LEU A 48 4.59 2.77 1.71
N GLU A 49 5.41 3.81 1.55
CA GLU A 49 4.96 5.20 1.58
C GLU A 49 3.99 5.51 0.43
N LEU A 50 4.21 4.94 -0.76
CA LEU A 50 3.29 5.07 -1.89
C LEU A 50 1.95 4.39 -1.60
N ARG A 51 1.98 3.15 -1.10
CA ARG A 51 0.76 2.42 -0.70
C ARG A 51 0.00 3.13 0.41
N LEU A 52 0.68 3.73 1.39
CA LEU A 52 0.04 4.52 2.44
C LEU A 52 -0.66 5.76 1.89
N LYS A 53 -0.06 6.45 0.91
CA LYS A 53 -0.70 7.58 0.23
C LYS A 53 -1.92 7.14 -0.58
N GLU A 54 -1.84 6.00 -1.27
CA GLU A 54 -2.98 5.42 -1.98
C GLU A 54 -4.11 5.02 -1.03
N LEU A 55 -3.81 4.38 0.09
CA LEU A 55 -4.80 4.04 1.12
C LEU A 55 -5.44 5.30 1.73
N ALA A 56 -4.66 6.33 2.03
CA ALA A 56 -5.20 7.59 2.53
C ALA A 56 -6.13 8.27 1.50
N ARG A 57 -5.78 8.20 0.22
CA ARG A 57 -6.63 8.68 -0.88
C ARG A 57 -7.94 7.89 -0.96
N LEU A 58 -7.87 6.55 -0.96
CA LEU A 58 -9.04 5.68 -0.98
C LEU A 58 -9.94 5.90 0.25
N GLN A 59 -9.34 6.14 1.42
CA GLN A 59 -10.09 6.46 2.64
C GLN A 59 -10.83 7.80 2.51
N ALA A 60 -10.22 8.81 1.88
CA ALA A 60 -10.88 10.08 1.61
C ALA A 60 -12.02 9.95 0.58
N GLU A 61 -11.81 9.15 -0.48
CA GLU A 61 -12.82 8.86 -1.51
C GLU A 61 -14.02 8.11 -0.89
N THR A 62 -13.77 7.07 -0.10
CA THR A 62 -14.83 6.30 0.60
C THR A 62 -15.58 7.12 1.63
N HIS A 63 -14.90 7.95 2.43
CA HIS A 63 -15.57 8.85 3.37
C HIS A 63 -16.48 9.87 2.67
N THR A 64 -16.08 10.33 1.48
CA THR A 64 -16.91 11.20 0.64
C THR A 64 -18.14 10.44 0.14
N GLN A 65 -17.98 9.21 -0.37
CA GLN A 65 -19.10 8.37 -0.78
C GLN A 65 -20.10 8.09 0.35
N ILE A 66 -19.61 7.78 1.56
CA ILE A 66 -20.47 7.54 2.73
C ILE A 66 -21.30 8.77 3.06
N LYS A 67 -20.69 9.95 3.15
CA LYS A 67 -21.41 11.22 3.38
C LYS A 67 -22.48 11.47 2.33
N LEU A 68 -22.23 11.09 1.08
CA LEU A 68 -23.20 11.24 -0.02
C LEU A 68 -24.36 10.26 0.12
N GLN A 69 -24.09 9.00 0.45
CA GLN A 69 -25.15 8.03 0.72
C GLN A 69 -26.03 8.48 1.90
N THR A 70 -25.43 9.04 2.95
CA THR A 70 -26.18 9.60 4.09
C THR A 70 -27.07 10.76 3.65
N LYS A 71 -26.54 11.73 2.90
CA LYS A 71 -27.32 12.87 2.39
C LYS A 71 -28.48 12.46 1.47
N ILE A 72 -28.22 11.51 0.56
CA ILE A 72 -29.26 10.98 -0.33
C ILE A 72 -30.34 10.27 0.50
N ARG A 73 -29.94 9.44 1.46
CA ARG A 73 -30.87 8.74 2.36
C ARG A 73 -31.72 9.71 3.18
N GLU A 74 -31.14 10.79 3.68
CA GLU A 74 -31.86 11.85 4.41
C GLU A 74 -32.91 12.53 3.52
N LYS A 75 -32.55 12.91 2.28
CA LYS A 75 -33.50 13.49 1.32
C LYS A 75 -34.66 12.54 1.00
N TYR A 76 -34.37 11.25 0.77
CA TYR A 76 -35.41 10.24 0.56
C TYR A 76 -36.32 10.07 1.79
N LEU A 77 -35.78 10.13 3.02
CA LEU A 77 -36.57 10.00 4.24
C LEU A 77 -37.53 11.16 4.47
N HIS A 78 -37.16 12.37 4.02
CA HIS A 78 -37.94 13.59 4.23
C HIS A 78 -38.86 13.92 3.03
N GLY A 79 -38.87 13.11 1.97
CA GLY A 79 -39.75 13.30 0.82
C GLY A 79 -39.34 14.44 -0.13
N ASP A 80 -38.20 15.09 0.12
CA ASP A 80 -37.62 16.13 -0.75
C ASP A 80 -36.88 15.47 -1.92
N ILE A 81 -37.61 15.17 -2.99
CA ILE A 81 -37.06 14.59 -4.24
C ILE A 81 -36.87 15.66 -5.32
N ASP A 82 -36.57 16.90 -4.93
CA ASP A 82 -36.06 17.88 -5.90
C ASP A 82 -34.58 17.59 -6.14
N LEU A 83 -34.32 16.81 -7.20
CA LEU A 83 -32.99 16.58 -7.74
C LEU A 83 -32.44 17.92 -8.22
N THR A 84 -31.58 18.53 -7.41
CA THR A 84 -30.87 19.74 -7.84
C THR A 84 -29.84 19.37 -8.91
N ALA A 85 -29.44 20.31 -9.75
CA ALA A 85 -28.36 20.09 -10.73
C ALA A 85 -27.04 19.61 -10.06
N ASN A 86 -26.87 19.89 -8.77
CA ASN A 86 -25.78 19.34 -7.98
C ASN A 86 -25.96 17.85 -7.69
N ASP A 87 -27.17 17.38 -7.39
CA ASP A 87 -27.45 15.95 -7.15
C ASP A 87 -27.23 15.11 -8.43
N GLU A 88 -27.63 15.60 -9.60
CA GLU A 88 -27.35 14.94 -10.88
C GLU A 88 -25.84 14.88 -11.19
N ARG A 89 -25.14 16.00 -11.01
CA ARG A 89 -23.69 16.05 -11.22
C ARG A 89 -22.97 15.08 -10.28
N MET A 90 -23.47 14.93 -9.07
CA MET A 90 -22.93 14.00 -8.07
C MET A 90 -23.27 12.54 -8.37
N LEU A 91 -24.47 12.24 -8.91
CA LEU A 91 -24.82 10.89 -9.39
C LEU A 91 -23.94 10.46 -10.56
N VAL A 92 -23.64 11.38 -11.49
CA VAL A 92 -22.72 11.13 -12.60
C VAL A 92 -21.30 10.84 -12.09
N MET A 93 -20.81 11.60 -11.11
CA MET A 93 -19.52 11.35 -10.46
C MET A 93 -19.49 9.99 -9.75
N SER A 94 -20.53 9.65 -8.99
CA SER A 94 -20.63 8.34 -8.32
C SER A 94 -20.66 7.18 -9.31
N ARG A 95 -21.40 7.30 -10.43
CA ARG A 95 -21.41 6.28 -11.50
C ARG A 95 -20.04 6.10 -12.13
N ARG A 96 -19.31 7.20 -12.35
CA ARG A 96 -17.95 7.15 -12.89
C ARG A 96 -17.00 6.45 -11.93
N HIS A 97 -17.04 6.78 -10.65
CA HIS A 97 -16.23 6.11 -9.63
C HIS A 97 -16.57 4.62 -9.53
N LEU A 98 -17.85 4.26 -9.58
CA LEU A 98 -18.27 2.86 -9.57
C LEU A 98 -17.70 2.08 -10.76
N ALA A 99 -17.74 2.67 -11.97
CA ALA A 99 -17.15 2.06 -13.16
C ALA A 99 -15.62 1.93 -13.06
N GLU A 100 -14.94 2.95 -12.54
CA GLU A 100 -13.49 2.90 -12.28
C GLU A 100 -13.15 1.80 -11.25
N ASP A 101 -13.93 1.65 -10.19
CA ASP A 101 -13.74 0.61 -9.17
C ASP A 101 -14.01 -0.79 -9.73
N GLU A 102 -15.04 -0.97 -10.57
CA GLU A 102 -15.30 -2.25 -11.27
C GLU A 102 -14.11 -2.66 -12.14
N THR A 103 -13.52 -1.72 -12.89
CA THR A 103 -12.33 -2.02 -13.71
C THR A 103 -11.11 -2.39 -12.87
N ARG A 104 -10.91 -1.73 -11.72
CA ARG A 104 -9.82 -2.07 -10.78
C ARG A 104 -10.01 -3.44 -10.16
N ILE A 105 -11.24 -3.78 -9.77
CA ILE A 105 -11.56 -5.10 -9.21
C ILE A 105 -11.26 -6.19 -10.25
N LEU A 106 -11.63 -5.98 -11.52
CA LEU A 106 -11.31 -6.92 -12.61
C LEU A 106 -9.81 -7.10 -12.81
N ASP A 107 -9.02 -6.02 -12.81
CA ASP A 107 -7.56 -6.08 -12.94
C ASP A 107 -6.91 -6.83 -11.75
N VAL A 108 -7.37 -6.57 -10.53
CA VAL A 108 -6.90 -7.29 -9.33
C VAL A 108 -7.26 -8.77 -9.41
N GLN A 109 -8.46 -9.13 -9.87
CA GLN A 109 -8.87 -10.53 -10.06
C GLN A 109 -8.00 -11.25 -11.09
N GLN A 110 -7.67 -10.60 -12.20
CA GLN A 110 -6.77 -11.17 -13.22
C GLN A 110 -5.36 -11.40 -12.69
N LYS A 111 -4.80 -10.44 -11.94
CA LYS A 111 -3.49 -10.59 -11.29
C LYS A 111 -3.48 -11.70 -10.25
N LEU A 112 -4.58 -11.85 -9.50
CA LEU A 112 -4.70 -12.91 -8.51
C LEU A 112 -4.76 -14.29 -9.17
N ALA A 113 -5.50 -14.42 -10.28
CA ALA A 113 -5.56 -15.66 -11.06
C ALA A 113 -4.19 -16.03 -11.64
N SER A 114 -3.45 -15.08 -12.21
CA SER A 114 -2.11 -15.35 -12.76
C SER A 114 -1.09 -15.73 -11.67
N LEU A 115 -1.15 -15.10 -10.49
CA LEU A 115 -0.33 -15.49 -9.34
C LEU A 115 -0.68 -16.90 -8.83
N GLN A 116 -1.96 -17.26 -8.79
CA GLN A 116 -2.39 -18.61 -8.41
C GLN A 116 -1.90 -19.67 -9.40
N GLU A 117 -1.89 -19.36 -10.69
CA GLU A 117 -1.37 -20.24 -11.74
C GLU A 117 0.15 -20.39 -11.63
N ALA A 118 0.88 -19.27 -11.49
CA ALA A 118 2.33 -19.29 -11.27
C ALA A 118 2.72 -20.07 -10.01
N PHE A 119 1.95 -19.93 -8.92
CA PHE A 119 2.17 -20.71 -7.69
C PHE A 119 1.91 -22.20 -7.92
N ARG A 120 0.83 -22.55 -8.63
CA ARG A 120 0.51 -23.94 -8.97
C ARG A 120 1.62 -24.57 -9.80
N ASP A 121 2.17 -23.84 -10.78
CA ASP A 121 3.25 -24.32 -11.62
C ASP A 121 4.57 -24.45 -10.84
N ALA A 122 4.88 -23.52 -9.94
CA ALA A 122 6.03 -23.64 -9.04
C ALA A 122 5.93 -24.87 -8.13
N VAL A 123 4.74 -25.17 -7.58
CA VAL A 123 4.49 -26.36 -6.77
C VAL A 123 4.65 -27.65 -7.58
N LYS A 124 4.11 -27.68 -8.81
CA LYS A 124 4.30 -28.82 -9.72
C LYS A 124 5.77 -29.05 -10.05
N LEU A 125 6.49 -27.98 -10.40
CA LEU A 125 7.91 -28.04 -10.73
C LEU A 125 8.71 -28.59 -9.55
N TRP A 126 8.47 -28.08 -8.35
CA TRP A 126 9.10 -28.56 -7.11
C TRP A 126 8.80 -30.05 -6.85
N ALA A 127 7.55 -30.47 -7.04
CA ALA A 127 7.16 -31.87 -6.89
C ALA A 127 7.85 -32.80 -7.92
N THR A 128 8.08 -32.33 -9.14
CA THR A 128 8.80 -33.09 -10.17
C THR A 128 10.32 -33.11 -10.02
N THR A 129 10.91 -32.10 -9.38
CA THR A 129 12.37 -32.05 -9.09
C THR A 129 12.77 -32.71 -7.77
N SER A 130 11.79 -33.09 -6.93
CA SER A 130 12.03 -33.72 -5.62
C SER A 130 11.91 -35.26 -5.65
N TYR A 131 11.83 -35.85 -6.85
CA TYR A 131 11.89 -37.30 -7.13
C TYR A 131 13.13 -37.61 -7.96
#